data_AF-A0A3C0G5H2-F1
#
_entry.id   AF-A0A3C0G5H2-F1
#
_cell.length_a   1.000
_cell.length_b   1.000
_cell.length_c   1.000
_cell.angle_alpha   90.00
_cell.angle_beta   90.00
_cell.angle_gamma   90.00
#
_symmetry.space_group_name_H-M   'P 1'
#
loop_
_entity.id
_entity.type
_entity.pdbx_description
1 polymer ?
#
loop_
_entity_poly.entity_id
_entity_poly.type
_entity_poly.pdbx_seq_one_letter_code
_entity_poly.pdbx_strand_id
1 'polypeptide(L)'
;MASQNKINVSLTSKETPIVSLTISDDSGAIVASATDITPVIKFVTTGPAGPQGLNAVVNDGSITSAKIATNAVTTSKINSGAVTTAKLKVNSVTSGKIVTGAVTADKIAADA
;
A
#
# COMPACT_ATOMS: atom_id res chain seq x y z
N MET A 1 5.20 -45.49 -18.34
CA MET A 1 5.51 -44.04 -18.19
C MET A 1 4.76 -43.57 -16.95
N ALA A 2 5.45 -43.07 -15.93
CA ALA A 2 4.77 -42.58 -14.73
C ALA A 2 3.88 -41.39 -15.13
N SER A 3 2.58 -41.50 -14.91
CA SER A 3 1.66 -40.38 -15.13
C SER A 3 2.04 -39.30 -14.12
N GLN A 4 2.49 -38.15 -14.60
CA GLN A 4 2.74 -37.00 -13.73
C GLN A 4 1.35 -36.52 -13.26
N ASN A 5 1.06 -36.61 -11.96
CA ASN A 5 -0.14 -36.00 -11.37
C ASN A 5 -0.03 -34.48 -11.56
N LYS A 6 -0.75 -33.90 -12.52
CA LYS A 6 -0.84 -32.44 -12.63
C LYS A 6 -1.90 -31.97 -11.63
N ILE A 7 -1.59 -30.87 -10.96
CA ILE A 7 -2.50 -30.21 -10.02
C ILE A 7 -3.20 -29.11 -10.79
N ASN A 8 -4.52 -29.23 -10.92
CA ASN A 8 -5.34 -28.25 -11.62
C ASN A 8 -5.93 -27.27 -10.60
N VAL A 9 -5.68 -25.97 -10.80
CA VAL A 9 -6.17 -24.89 -9.94
C VAL A 9 -7.17 -24.06 -10.72
N SER A 10 -8.44 -24.13 -10.34
CA SER A 10 -9.52 -23.40 -10.99
C SER A 10 -10.13 -22.35 -10.06
N LEU A 11 -10.42 -21.18 -10.61
CA LEU A 11 -11.13 -20.10 -9.94
C LEU A 11 -12.43 -19.87 -10.70
N THR A 12 -13.56 -19.94 -10.00
CA THR A 12 -14.89 -19.70 -10.57
C THR A 12 -15.63 -18.69 -9.71
N SER A 13 -16.12 -17.62 -10.33
CA SER A 13 -17.01 -16.66 -9.69
C SER A 13 -18.43 -17.23 -9.69
N LYS A 14 -19.04 -17.40 -8.51
CA LYS A 14 -20.50 -17.58 -8.40
C LYS A 14 -21.09 -16.22 -8.03
N GLU A 15 -22.23 -15.88 -8.62
CA GLU A 15 -22.86 -14.56 -8.48
C GLU A 15 -22.88 -14.09 -7.01
N THR A 16 -22.20 -12.96 -6.74
CA THR A 16 -22.03 -12.27 -5.44
C THR A 16 -21.26 -13.06 -4.35
N PRO A 17 -20.28 -12.43 -3.67
CA PRO A 17 -18.88 -12.79 -3.86
C PRO A 17 -18.41 -13.88 -2.89
N ILE A 18 -18.35 -15.13 -3.36
CA ILE A 18 -17.51 -16.16 -2.75
C ILE A 18 -16.71 -16.81 -3.87
N VAL A 19 -15.42 -16.45 -3.98
CA VAL A 19 -14.50 -17.13 -4.89
C VAL A 19 -14.13 -18.46 -4.24
N SER A 20 -14.56 -19.56 -4.85
CA SER A 20 -14.22 -20.90 -4.36
C SER A 20 -12.92 -21.35 -5.03
N LEU A 21 -11.93 -21.72 -4.23
CA LEU A 21 -10.69 -22.32 -4.72
C LEU A 21 -10.80 -23.84 -4.56
N THR A 22 -10.70 -24.57 -5.67
CA THR A 22 -10.70 -26.04 -5.67
C THR A 22 -9.36 -26.54 -6.17
N ILE A 23 -8.76 -27.46 -5.44
CA ILE A 23 -7.56 -28.21 -5.86
C ILE A 23 -8.04 -29.61 -6.24
N SER A 24 -7.87 -29.98 -7.50
CA SER A 24 -8.20 -31.31 -8.00
C SER A 24 -6.98 -31.99 -8.62
N ASP A 25 -7.03 -33.31 -8.69
CA ASP A 25 -6.12 -34.06 -9.56
C ASP A 25 -6.60 -34.00 -11.04
N ASP A 26 -5.89 -34.73 -11.91
CA ASP A 26 -6.21 -34.84 -13.34
C ASP A 26 -7.51 -35.62 -13.63
N SER A 27 -8.08 -36.30 -12.63
CA SER A 27 -9.39 -36.95 -12.72
C SER A 27 -10.55 -36.04 -12.31
N GLY A 28 -10.24 -34.85 -11.79
CA GLY A 28 -11.23 -33.88 -11.28
C GLY A 28 -11.69 -34.17 -9.86
N ALA A 29 -11.13 -35.17 -9.17
CA ALA A 29 -11.42 -35.44 -7.77
C ALA A 29 -10.79 -34.36 -6.89
N ILE A 30 -11.55 -33.84 -5.92
CA ILE A 30 -11.07 -32.83 -4.98
C ILE A 30 -9.99 -33.46 -4.08
N VAL A 31 -8.79 -32.89 -4.07
CA VAL A 31 -7.66 -33.35 -3.24
C VAL A 31 -7.86 -32.86 -1.80
N ALA A 32 -8.88 -33.39 -1.11
CA ALA A 32 -9.19 -33.04 0.28
C ALA A 32 -8.96 -34.21 1.27
N SER A 33 -8.41 -35.35 0.84
CA SER A 33 -8.36 -36.54 1.70
C SER A 33 -7.08 -37.38 1.62
N ALA A 34 -5.89 -36.78 1.47
CA ALA A 34 -4.67 -37.45 1.92
C ALA A 34 -4.44 -37.03 3.38
N THR A 35 -4.47 -37.99 4.29
CA THR A 35 -4.39 -37.82 5.75
C THR A 35 -3.11 -37.16 6.26
N ASP A 36 -2.15 -36.85 5.38
CA ASP A 36 -0.85 -36.24 5.70
C ASP A 36 -0.52 -34.96 4.91
N ILE A 37 -1.51 -34.30 4.32
CA ILE A 37 -1.30 -32.98 3.71
C ILE A 37 -2.26 -31.96 4.29
N THR A 38 -1.71 -30.99 5.02
CA THR A 38 -2.36 -29.69 5.25
C THR A 38 -2.11 -28.83 4.00
N PRO A 39 -3.06 -28.72 3.04
CA PRO A 39 -2.85 -27.87 1.87
C PRO A 39 -2.77 -26.41 2.33
N VAL A 40 -1.56 -25.84 2.35
CA VAL A 40 -1.36 -24.41 2.59
C VAL A 40 -1.32 -23.70 1.24
N ILE A 41 -2.38 -22.96 0.92
CA ILE A 41 -2.36 -22.01 -0.20
C ILE A 41 -1.60 -20.77 0.28
N LYS A 42 -0.28 -20.72 0.02
CA LYS A 42 0.55 -19.56 0.35
C LYS A 42 0.49 -18.56 -0.81
N PHE A 43 -0.32 -17.50 -0.67
CA PHE A 43 -0.20 -16.33 -1.53
C PHE A 43 1.13 -15.63 -1.21
N VAL A 44 2.20 -16.00 -1.89
CA VAL A 44 3.50 -15.34 -1.76
C VAL A 44 3.48 -14.08 -2.61
N THR A 45 3.46 -12.92 -1.98
CA THR A 45 3.80 -11.66 -2.65
C THR A 45 5.30 -11.45 -2.50
N THR A 46 6.10 -11.86 -3.50
CA THR A 46 7.52 -11.50 -3.54
C THR A 46 7.66 -10.09 -4.11
N GLY A 47 8.05 -9.12 -3.30
CA GLY A 47 8.35 -7.76 -3.74
C GLY A 47 9.09 -6.96 -2.66
N PRO A 48 9.76 -5.85 -3.02
CA PRO A 48 10.43 -4.98 -2.06
C PRO A 48 9.44 -4.47 -0.99
N ALA A 49 9.96 -4.08 0.19
CA ALA A 49 9.20 -3.62 1.35
C ALA A 49 8.26 -2.44 0.99
N GLY A 50 7.03 -2.77 0.62
CA GLY A 50 5.93 -1.87 0.31
C GLY A 50 4.61 -2.65 0.40
N PRO A 51 3.44 -1.99 0.46
CA PRO A 51 2.16 -2.68 0.61
C PRO A 51 1.80 -3.44 -0.67
N GLN A 52 2.32 -4.66 -0.82
CA GLN A 52 2.03 -5.51 -1.98
C GLN A 52 1.17 -6.67 -1.51
N GLY A 53 -0.15 -6.50 -1.61
CA GLY A 53 -1.17 -7.53 -1.41
C GLY A 53 -2.34 -7.22 -2.33
N LEU A 54 -3.10 -8.25 -2.73
CA LEU A 54 -4.16 -8.19 -3.75
C LEU A 54 -5.27 -7.14 -3.50
N ASN A 55 -5.31 -6.49 -2.33
CA ASN A 55 -6.06 -5.28 -2.06
C ASN A 55 -5.34 -4.55 -0.92
N ALA A 56 -4.17 -3.97 -1.17
CA ALA A 56 -3.53 -3.12 -0.17
C ALA A 56 -4.37 -1.84 -0.01
N VAL A 57 -5.46 -1.94 0.75
CA VAL A 57 -6.23 -0.78 1.19
C VAL A 57 -5.29 0.02 2.10
N VAL A 58 -4.90 1.20 1.65
CA VAL A 58 -4.22 2.17 2.51
C VAL A 58 -5.30 2.75 3.41
N ASN A 59 -5.47 2.13 4.57
CA ASN A 59 -6.38 2.65 5.58
C ASN A 59 -5.86 3.99 6.11
N ASP A 60 -6.77 4.84 6.58
CA ASP A 60 -6.42 6.10 7.23
C ASP A 60 -5.42 5.87 8.38
N GLY A 61 -4.39 6.72 8.45
CA GLY A 61 -3.33 6.61 9.46
C GLY A 61 -2.37 5.43 9.28
N SER A 62 -2.56 4.56 8.29
CA SER A 62 -1.68 3.40 8.09
C SER A 62 -0.28 3.79 7.61
N ILE A 63 -0.11 4.96 6.99
CA ILE A 63 1.21 5.49 6.60
C ILE A 63 1.81 6.25 7.79
N THR A 64 2.59 5.53 8.60
CA THR A 64 3.35 6.10 9.72
C THR A 64 4.70 6.64 9.25
N SER A 65 5.38 7.42 10.10
CA SER A 65 6.73 7.95 9.80
C SER A 65 7.73 6.85 9.43
N ALA A 66 7.66 5.68 10.06
CA ALA A 66 8.54 4.54 9.77
C ALA A 66 8.38 3.98 8.36
N LYS A 67 7.24 4.23 7.69
CA LYS A 67 6.98 3.81 6.30
C LYS A 67 7.44 4.85 5.28
N ILE A 68 7.84 6.05 5.73
CA ILE A 68 8.35 7.12 4.88
C ILE A 68 9.86 7.14 5.03
N ALA A 69 10.58 6.67 4.01
CA ALA A 69 12.03 6.72 4.01
C ALA A 69 12.52 8.18 4.10
N THR A 70 13.73 8.36 4.65
CA THR A 70 14.39 9.67 4.68
C THR A 70 14.43 10.28 3.27
N ASN A 71 14.06 11.55 3.16
CA ASN A 71 13.99 12.29 1.90
C ASN A 71 12.99 11.75 0.86
N ALA A 72 12.06 10.86 1.23
CA ALA A 72 11.07 10.33 0.29
C ALA A 72 10.07 11.39 -0.20
N VAL A 73 9.76 12.40 0.64
CA VAL A 73 8.88 13.52 0.28
C VAL A 73 9.74 14.70 -0.16
N THR A 74 10.10 14.72 -1.44
CA THR A 74 10.84 15.83 -2.06
C THR A 74 9.90 16.97 -2.45
N THR A 75 10.45 18.13 -2.82
CA THR A 75 9.68 19.28 -3.30
C THR A 75 8.80 18.94 -4.50
N SER A 76 9.28 18.11 -5.44
CA SER A 76 8.50 17.68 -6.61
C SER A 76 7.32 16.76 -6.29
N LYS A 77 7.26 16.19 -5.07
CA LYS A 77 6.13 15.40 -4.57
C LYS A 77 5.08 16.26 -3.86
N ILE A 78 5.36 17.55 -3.64
CA ILE A 78 4.44 18.50 -3.02
C ILE A 78 3.92 19.43 -4.10
N ASN A 79 2.66 19.25 -4.49
CA ASN A 79 2.02 20.11 -5.48
C ASN A 79 1.91 21.55 -4.95
N SER A 80 1.88 22.52 -5.86
CA SER A 80 1.60 23.91 -5.51
C SER A 80 0.27 24.03 -4.77
N GLY A 81 0.24 24.79 -3.67
CA GLY A 81 -0.93 24.95 -2.80
C GLY A 81 -1.26 23.74 -1.91
N ALA A 82 -0.48 22.65 -1.96
CA ALA A 82 -0.74 21.47 -1.12
C ALA A 82 -0.57 21.76 0.37
N VAL A 83 0.31 22.69 0.77
CA VAL A 83 0.47 23.15 2.15
C VAL A 83 -0.30 24.46 2.31
N THR A 84 -1.51 24.38 2.88
CA THR A 84 -2.37 25.53 3.16
C THR A 84 -2.14 26.06 4.58
N THR A 85 -2.64 27.25 4.87
CA THR A 85 -2.58 27.84 6.22
C THR A 85 -3.20 26.92 7.28
N ALA A 86 -4.31 26.24 6.96
CA ALA A 86 -4.96 25.28 7.87
C ALA A 86 -4.10 24.04 8.19
N LYS A 87 -3.09 23.71 7.37
CA LYS A 87 -2.15 22.61 7.62
C LYS A 87 -0.94 23.04 8.46
N LEU A 88 -0.77 24.35 8.69
CA LEU A 88 0.28 24.91 9.53
C LEU A 88 -0.27 25.18 10.92
N LYS A 89 0.29 24.50 11.93
CA LYS A 89 -0.05 24.78 13.33
C LYS A 89 0.51 26.14 13.73
N VAL A 90 -0.11 26.79 14.72
CA VAL A 90 0.49 27.96 15.39
C VAL A 90 1.94 27.66 15.79
N ASN A 91 2.83 28.60 15.49
CA ASN A 91 4.28 28.50 15.72
C ASN A 91 5.00 27.40 14.92
N SER A 92 4.40 26.82 13.87
CA SER A 92 5.12 25.85 13.02
C SER A 92 6.20 26.49 12.15
N VAL A 93 6.05 27.78 11.83
CA VAL A 93 7.03 28.58 11.10
C VAL A 93 7.68 29.56 12.09
N THR A 94 8.78 29.13 12.69
CA THR A 94 9.57 29.95 13.62
C THR A 94 10.60 30.79 12.86
N SER A 95 11.17 31.81 13.52
CA SER A 95 12.21 32.67 12.91
C SER A 95 13.37 31.88 12.31
N GLY A 96 13.83 30.81 12.98
CA GLY A 96 14.90 29.94 12.46
C GLY A 96 14.54 29.12 11.21
N LYS A 97 13.26 29.06 10.82
CA LYS A 97 12.80 28.42 9.57
C LYS A 97 12.71 29.40 8.41
N ILE A 98 12.78 30.70 8.70
CA ILE A 98 12.70 31.79 7.72
C ILE A 98 14.13 32.22 7.42
N VAL A 99 14.58 32.00 6.19
CA VAL A 99 15.90 32.49 5.76
C VAL A 99 15.87 34.01 5.58
N THR A 100 17.01 34.66 5.79
CA THR A 100 17.14 36.12 5.58
C THR A 100 16.67 36.53 4.19
N GLY A 101 15.82 37.55 4.12
CA GLY A 101 15.25 38.04 2.86
C GLY A 101 14.09 37.21 2.30
N ALA A 102 13.66 36.13 2.96
CA ALA A 102 12.47 35.38 2.52
C ALA A 102 11.17 36.18 2.65
N VAL A 103 11.11 37.11 3.61
CA VAL A 103 10.00 38.04 3.79
C VAL A 103 10.51 39.44 3.48
N THR A 104 10.13 39.95 2.31
CA THR A 104 10.44 41.30 1.83
C THR A 104 9.28 42.25 2.13
N ALA A 105 9.50 43.56 2.00
CA ALA A 105 8.50 44.56 2.35
C ALA A 105 7.15 44.38 1.61
N ASP A 106 7.17 43.93 0.35
CA ASP A 106 5.98 43.61 -0.45
C ASP A 106 5.18 42.39 0.03
N LYS A 107 5.76 41.58 0.92
CA LYS A 107 5.10 40.41 1.55
C LYS A 107 4.40 40.76 2.86
N ILE A 108 4.60 41.97 3.35
CA ILE A 108 4.04 42.48 4.60
C ILE A 108 2.90 43.42 4.21
N ALA A 109 1.70 43.19 4.75
CA ALA A 109 0.60 44.12 4.54
C ALA A 109 0.95 45.49 5.16
N ALA A 110 0.47 46.58 4.56
CA ALA A 110 0.85 47.93 4.96
C ALA A 110 0.63 48.24 6.46
N ASP A 111 -0.32 47.55 7.09
CA ASP A 111 -0.71 47.74 8.50
C ASP A 111 -0.43 46.51 9.39
N ALA A 112 0.48 45.62 8.96
CA ALA A 112 0.87 44.42 9.71
C ALA A 112 1.78 44.71 10.92
#